data_AF-A0A8T0MU45-F1
#
_entry.id   AF-A0A8T0MU45-F1
#
_cell.length_a   1.000
_cell.length_b   1.000
_cell.length_c   1.000
_cell.angle_alpha   90.00
_cell.angle_beta   90.00
_cell.angle_gamma   90.00
#
_symmetry.space_group_name_H-M   'P 1'
#
loop_
_entity.id
_entity.type
_entity.pdbx_description
1 polymer ?
#
loop_
_entity_poly.entity_id
_entity_poly.type
_entity_poly.pdbx_seq_one_letter_code
_entity_poly.pdbx_strand_id
1 'polypeptide(L)'
;MLGDMKTSFNDALKSTEPLPMPQVTPPAEIVAALQMMPDLDRCDMLKSYGKLILNERLFQALMEFPMDMRKEWLLMLNEKNSK
;
A
#
# COMPACT_ATOMS: atom_id res chain seq x y z
N MET A 1 30.60 -12.96 -18.54
CA MET A 1 29.20 -12.75 -18.11
C MET A 1 29.07 -12.23 -16.67
N LEU A 2 29.89 -12.61 -15.67
CA LEU A 2 29.77 -12.08 -14.30
C LEU A 2 30.40 -10.67 -14.10
N GLY A 3 31.35 -10.28 -14.97
CA GLY A 3 32.06 -9.00 -14.88
C GLY A 3 31.18 -7.78 -15.21
N ASP A 4 30.26 -7.94 -16.16
CA ASP A 4 29.39 -6.86 -16.66
C ASP A 4 28.32 -6.43 -15.64
N MET A 5 28.00 -7.30 -14.68
CA MET A 5 27.03 -7.01 -13.63
C MET A 5 27.61 -6.10 -12.55
N LYS A 6 28.92 -6.18 -12.31
CA LYS A 6 29.64 -5.36 -11.32
C LYS A 6 29.86 -3.92 -11.80
N THR A 7 30.02 -3.72 -13.10
CA THR A 7 30.13 -2.39 -13.70
C THR A 7 28.78 -1.68 -13.68
N SER A 8 27.70 -2.37 -14.07
CA SER A 8 26.33 -1.82 -14.06
C SER A 8 25.87 -1.32 -12.69
N PHE A 9 26.18 -2.04 -11.60
CA PHE A 9 25.82 -1.59 -10.25
C PHE A 9 26.63 -0.35 -9.80
N ASN A 10 27.91 -0.29 -10.14
CA ASN A 10 28.74 0.87 -9.83
C ASN A 10 28.31 2.11 -10.64
N ASP A 11 27.92 1.93 -11.89
CA ASP A 11 27.38 3.01 -12.73
C ASP A 11 26.04 3.53 -12.18
N ALA A 12 25.17 2.63 -11.69
CA ALA A 12 23.92 3.01 -11.03
C ALA A 12 24.13 3.84 -9.75
N LEU A 13 25.16 3.53 -8.95
CA LEU A 13 25.52 4.31 -7.76
C LEU A 13 26.18 5.66 -8.10
N LYS A 14 26.81 5.77 -9.27
CA LYS A 14 27.43 7.00 -9.77
C LYS A 14 26.43 7.95 -10.43
N SER A 15 25.26 7.44 -10.80
CA SER A 15 24.20 8.26 -11.37
C SER A 15 23.71 9.30 -10.35
N THR A 16 23.69 10.55 -10.78
CA THR A 16 23.11 11.69 -10.04
C THR A 16 21.65 11.95 -10.43
N GLU A 17 21.08 11.13 -11.31
CA GLU A 17 19.65 11.23 -11.63
C GLU A 17 18.82 10.94 -10.37
N PRO A 18 17.86 11.82 -10.03
CA PRO A 18 16.96 11.56 -8.92
C PRO A 18 16.23 10.25 -9.18
N LEU A 19 16.38 9.29 -8.26
CA LEU A 19 15.52 8.11 -8.28
C LEU A 19 14.06 8.56 -8.21
N PRO A 20 13.13 7.91 -8.93
CA PRO A 20 11.72 8.15 -8.75
C PRO A 20 11.42 8.02 -7.25
N MET A 21 10.94 9.10 -6.63
CA MET A 21 10.51 9.01 -5.25
C MET A 21 9.43 7.93 -5.18
N PRO A 22 9.45 7.06 -4.17
CA PRO A 22 8.33 6.16 -3.91
C PRO A 22 7.08 7.03 -3.89
N GLN A 23 6.13 6.76 -4.80
CA GLN A 23 4.86 7.45 -4.78
C GLN A 23 4.18 7.03 -3.49
N VAL A 24 4.18 7.90 -2.48
CA VAL A 24 3.48 7.63 -1.22
C VAL A 24 2.03 8.01 -1.42
N THR A 25 1.14 7.05 -1.22
CA THR A 25 -0.31 7.27 -1.22
C THR A 25 -0.66 8.34 -0.18
N PRO A 26 -1.27 9.47 -0.57
CA PRO A 26 -1.67 10.50 0.37
C PRO A 26 -2.65 9.95 1.42
N PRO A 27 -2.48 10.26 2.73
CA PRO A 27 -3.39 9.78 3.77
C PRO A 27 -4.88 10.09 3.52
N ALA A 28 -5.17 11.22 2.86
CA ALA A 28 -6.52 11.61 2.49
C ALA A 28 -7.16 10.64 1.48
N GLU A 29 -6.39 10.06 0.56
CA GLU A 29 -6.89 9.09 -0.41
C GLU A 29 -7.28 7.77 0.27
N ILE A 30 -6.50 7.36 1.28
CA ILE A 30 -6.83 6.18 2.09
C ILE A 30 -8.17 6.39 2.80
N VAL A 31 -8.37 7.54 3.43
CA VAL A 31 -9.65 7.87 4.10
C VAL A 31 -10.81 7.90 3.11
N ALA A 32 -10.63 8.54 1.95
CA ALA A 32 -11.66 8.61 0.92
C ALA A 32 -12.06 7.21 0.41
N ALA A 33 -11.08 6.34 0.14
CA ALA A 33 -11.36 4.96 -0.28
C ALA A 33 -12.13 4.18 0.79
N LEU A 34 -11.77 4.36 2.06
CA LEU A 34 -12.48 3.73 3.18
C LEU A 34 -13.94 4.23 3.31
N GLN A 35 -14.17 5.52 3.09
CA GLN A 35 -15.51 6.12 3.14
C GLN A 35 -16.42 5.71 1.97
N MET A 36 -15.84 5.30 0.84
CA MET A 36 -16.60 4.81 -0.32
C MET A 36 -17.18 3.41 -0.10
N MET A 37 -16.71 2.66 0.91
CA MET A 37 -17.19 1.31 1.19
C MET A 37 -18.49 1.35 2.00
N PRO A 38 -19.60 0.79 1.46
CA PRO A 38 -20.88 0.80 2.17
C PRO A 38 -20.84 -0.09 3.41
N ASP A 39 -21.52 0.37 4.46
CA ASP A 39 -21.72 -0.37 5.72
C ASP A 39 -20.41 -0.82 6.41
N LEU A 40 -19.29 -0.11 6.19
CA LEU A 40 -18.05 -0.34 6.93
C LEU A 40 -18.17 0.29 8.31
N ASP A 41 -18.09 -0.53 9.37
CA ASP A 41 -18.18 -0.03 10.74
C ASP A 41 -17.03 0.94 11.06
N ARG A 42 -17.31 1.93 11.91
CA ARG A 42 -16.32 2.94 12.32
C ARG A 42 -15.07 2.31 12.93
N CYS A 43 -15.21 1.25 13.74
CA CYS A 43 -14.07 0.58 14.35
C CYS A 43 -13.22 -0.14 13.30
N ASP A 44 -13.85 -0.80 12.34
CA ASP A 44 -13.14 -1.47 11.25
C ASP A 44 -12.46 -0.47 10.32
N MET A 45 -13.10 0.66 10.02
CA MET A 45 -12.49 1.76 9.29
C MET A 45 -11.20 2.26 9.96
N LEU A 46 -11.23 2.50 11.27
CA LEU A 46 -10.05 2.97 12.02
C LEU A 46 -8.94 1.92 12.07
N LYS A 47 -9.28 0.64 12.27
CA LYS A 47 -8.31 -0.47 12.23
C LYS A 47 -7.67 -0.58 10.84
N SER A 48 -8.46 -0.51 9.78
CA SER A 48 -7.97 -0.59 8.41
C SER A 48 -7.07 0.60 8.07
N TYR A 49 -7.47 1.82 8.41
CA TYR A 49 -6.63 3.02 8.21
C TYR A 49 -5.25 2.86 8.84
N GLY A 50 -5.19 2.44 10.11
CA GLY A 50 -3.92 2.23 10.81
C GLY A 50 -2.99 1.22 10.13
N LYS A 51 -3.53 0.22 9.43
CA LYS A 51 -2.74 -0.76 8.65
C LYS A 51 -2.30 -0.21 7.30
N LEU A 52 -3.21 0.46 6.60
CA LEU A 52 -2.98 0.97 5.24
C LEU A 52 -1.96 2.11 5.23
N ILE A 53 -2.00 3.03 6.21
CA ILE A 53 -1.05 4.15 6.28
C ILE A 53 0.39 3.71 6.55
N LEU A 54 0.59 2.53 7.15
CA LEU A 54 1.91 1.99 7.45
C LEU A 54 2.45 1.10 6.32
N ASN A 55 1.62 0.74 5.33
CA ASN A 55 2.02 -0.15 4.26
C ASN A 55 1.30 0.18 2.95
N GLU A 56 2.00 0.92 2.10
CA GLU A 56 1.58 1.30 0.76
C GLU A 56 1.10 0.12 -0.10
N ARG A 57 1.77 -1.03 -0.02
CA ARG A 57 1.39 -2.21 -0.82
C ARG A 57 0.03 -2.76 -0.42
N LEU A 58 -0.39 -2.59 0.84
CA LEU A 58 -1.73 -2.98 1.26
C LEU A 58 -2.80 -2.09 0.62
N PHE A 59 -2.55 -0.79 0.50
CA PHE A 59 -3.47 0.12 -0.16
C PHE A 59 -3.54 -0.15 -1.67
N GLN A 60 -2.39 -0.37 -2.32
CA GLN A 60 -2.37 -0.76 -3.73
C GLN A 60 -3.13 -2.07 -3.97
N ALA A 61 -2.89 -3.10 -3.14
CA ALA A 61 -3.62 -4.36 -3.23
C ALA A 61 -5.13 -4.17 -3.03
N LEU A 62 -5.56 -3.30 -2.09
CA LEU A 62 -6.96 -2.96 -1.89
C LEU A 62 -7.60 -2.37 -3.17
N MET A 63 -6.87 -1.50 -3.87
CA MET A 63 -7.37 -0.82 -5.07
C MET A 63 -7.50 -1.75 -6.29
N GLU A 64 -6.73 -2.84 -6.34
CA GLU A 64 -6.85 -3.90 -7.35
C GLU A 64 -8.13 -4.73 -7.22
N PHE A 65 -8.73 -4.78 -6.04
CA PHE A 65 -10.00 -5.49 -5.86
C PHE A 65 -11.18 -4.68 -6.42
N PRO A 66 -12.21 -5.36 -6.98
CA PRO A 66 -13.47 -4.72 -7.28
C PRO A 66 -14.15 -4.25 -5.96
N MET A 67 -14.97 -3.21 -6.06
CA MET A 67 -15.48 -2.47 -4.89
C MET A 67 -16.26 -3.35 -3.89
N ASP A 68 -16.99 -4.33 -4.40
CA ASP A 68 -17.77 -5.31 -3.64
C ASP A 68 -16.90 -6.24 -2.78
N MET A 69 -15.67 -6.54 -3.20
CA MET A 69 -14.74 -7.41 -2.47
C MET A 69 -13.87 -6.66 -1.45
N ARG A 70 -13.68 -5.33 -1.62
CA ARG A 70 -12.77 -4.53 -0.79
C ARG A 70 -13.09 -4.59 0.69
N LYS A 71 -14.39 -4.55 1.04
CA LYS A 71 -14.85 -4.61 2.43
C LYS A 71 -14.52 -5.96 3.07
N GLU A 72 -14.88 -7.06 2.41
CA GLU A 72 -14.65 -8.41 2.92
C GLU A 72 -13.16 -8.67 3.17
N TRP A 73 -12.31 -8.26 2.22
CA TRP A 73 -10.86 -8.37 2.37
C TRP A 73 -10.32 -7.55 3.56
N LEU A 74 -10.83 -6.34 3.78
CA LEU A 74 -10.44 -5.53 4.94
C LEU A 74 -10.88 -6.14 6.27
N LEU A 75 -12.06 -6.75 6.33
CA LEU A 75 -12.54 -7.43 7.55
C LEU A 75 -11.64 -8.64 7.88
N MET A 76 -11.30 -9.47 6.89
CA MET A 76 -10.33 -10.56 7.05
C MET A 76 -8.97 -10.04 7.51
N LEU A 77 -8.53 -8.90 7.00
CA LEU A 77 -7.30 -8.26 7.42
C LEU A 77 -7.40 -7.79 8.88
N ASN A 78 -8.53 -7.23 9.30
CA ASN A 78 -8.76 -6.71 10.65
C ASN A 78 -8.80 -7.83 11.70
N GLU A 79 -9.45 -8.95 11.42
CA GLU A 79 -9.59 -10.11 12.33
C GLU A 79 -8.25 -10.74 12.74
N LYS A 80 -7.27 -10.79 11.82
CA LYS A 80 -5.98 -11.45 12.06
C LYS A 80 -5.16 -10.88 13.23
N ASN A 81 -5.52 -9.71 13.75
CA ASN A 81 -4.75 -9.00 14.80
C ASN A 81 -5.53 -8.81 16.13
N SER A 82 -6.68 -9.46 16.33
CA SER A 82 -7.42 -9.42 17.61
C SER A 82 -6.90 -10.40 18.66
N LYS A 83 -5.58 -10.55 18.80
CA LYS A 83 -4.97 -11.33 19.88
C LYS A 83 -4.66 -10.47 21.09
#